data_AF-X1J2L4-F1
#
_entry.id   AF-X1J2L4-F1
#
_cell.length_a   1.000
_cell.length_b   1.000
_cell.length_c   1.000
_cell.angle_alpha   90.00
_cell.angle_beta   90.00
_cell.angle_gamma   90.00
#
_symmetry.space_group_name_H-M   'P 1'
#
loop_
_entity.id
_entity.type
_entity.pdbx_description
1 polymer ?
#
loop_
_entity_poly.entity_id
_entity_poly.type
_entity_poly.pdbx_seq_one_letter_code
_entity_poly.pdbx_strand_id
1 'polypeptide(L)'
;YTITAMENIALWHERDISHSSAERIIIPDSFILLDYMLEKAIFVVEGLNIIESNMKRNLMKYGGIIFSQRVLLELIKKGMSREDAYVLVQKAALKAWNNEGNFKENLMKEEKVLSFLSRVELEELFDLKYHLRYVDKIIDRLEYI
;
A
#
# COMPACT_ATOMS: atom_id res chain seq x y z
N TYR A 1 -26.32 8.56 -11.53
CA TYR A 1 -27.73 8.25 -11.23
C TYR A 1 -28.12 8.48 -9.76
N THR A 2 -27.20 8.35 -8.79
CA THR A 2 -27.50 8.54 -7.35
C THR A 2 -28.17 9.87 -7.00
N ILE A 3 -27.70 10.99 -7.55
CA ILE A 3 -28.26 12.32 -7.24
C ILE A 3 -29.73 12.40 -7.68
N THR A 4 -30.04 12.01 -8.92
CA THR A 4 -31.43 11.98 -9.43
C THR A 4 -32.33 11.07 -8.61
N ALA A 5 -31.83 9.89 -8.19
CA ALA A 5 -32.60 9.01 -7.31
C ALA A 5 -32.87 9.63 -5.93
N MET A 6 -31.93 10.40 -5.38
CA MET A 6 -32.11 11.10 -4.11
C MET A 6 -33.10 12.27 -4.23
N GLU A 7 -33.10 12.98 -5.36
CA GLU A 7 -34.08 14.05 -5.63
C GLU A 7 -35.52 13.51 -5.74
N ASN A 8 -35.69 12.25 -6.15
CA ASN A 8 -37.00 11.58 -6.22
C ASN A 8 -37.62 11.23 -4.85
N ILE A 9 -36.92 11.45 -3.73
CA ILE A 9 -37.39 11.04 -2.39
C ILE A 9 -38.48 11.99 -1.83
N ALA A 10 -38.32 13.29 -2.01
CA ALA A 10 -39.16 14.31 -1.38
C ALA A 10 -40.45 14.61 -2.16
N LEU A 11 -41.27 13.57 -2.41
CA LEU A 11 -42.55 13.69 -3.11
C LEU A 11 -43.60 14.42 -2.28
N TRP A 12 -44.54 15.07 -2.95
CA TRP A 12 -45.58 15.86 -2.29
C TRP A 12 -46.75 14.99 -1.82
N HIS A 13 -47.15 15.17 -0.55
CA HIS A 13 -48.28 14.47 0.10
C HIS A 13 -48.17 12.94 0.00
N GLU A 14 -49.22 12.23 -0.43
CA GLU A 14 -49.24 10.77 -0.53
C GLU A 14 -48.44 10.23 -1.72
N ARG A 15 -48.24 11.06 -2.77
CA ARG A 15 -47.32 10.87 -3.91
C ARG A 15 -47.57 11.93 -5.00
N ASP A 16 -46.52 12.25 -5.76
CA ASP A 16 -46.63 12.80 -7.11
C ASP A 16 -45.87 11.90 -8.12
N ILE A 17 -46.03 12.13 -9.43
CA ILE A 17 -45.54 11.25 -10.49
C ILE A 17 -44.16 11.68 -11.06
N SER A 18 -43.54 12.75 -10.53
CA SER A 18 -42.30 13.33 -11.09
C SER A 18 -41.16 12.32 -11.20
N HIS A 19 -40.99 11.47 -10.18
CA HIS A 19 -39.99 10.41 -10.15
C HIS A 19 -40.11 9.44 -11.32
N SER A 20 -41.31 9.23 -11.85
CA SER A 20 -41.59 8.19 -12.85
C SER A 20 -40.87 8.43 -14.17
N SER A 21 -40.73 9.67 -14.65
CA SER A 21 -39.99 9.95 -15.90
C SER A 21 -38.49 9.76 -15.72
N ALA A 22 -37.95 10.20 -14.58
CA ALA A 22 -36.55 10.00 -14.22
C ALA A 22 -36.22 8.51 -14.06
N GLU A 23 -37.05 7.75 -13.34
CA GLU A 23 -36.87 6.32 -13.06
C GLU A 23 -36.88 5.45 -14.32
N ARG A 24 -37.67 5.81 -15.34
CA ARG A 24 -37.65 5.13 -16.64
C ARG A 24 -36.29 5.18 -17.33
N ILE A 25 -35.45 6.15 -16.98
CA ILE A 25 -34.08 6.27 -17.50
C ILE A 25 -33.10 5.68 -16.49
N ILE A 26 -33.10 6.21 -15.27
CA ILE A 26 -32.01 5.93 -14.32
C ILE A 26 -32.03 4.49 -13.82
N ILE A 27 -33.19 3.83 -13.73
CA ILE A 27 -33.26 2.44 -13.27
C ILE A 27 -32.66 1.47 -14.31
N PRO A 28 -33.20 1.36 -15.54
CA PRO A 28 -32.65 0.43 -16.52
C PRO A 28 -31.19 0.74 -16.85
N ASP A 29 -30.83 2.01 -17.03
CA ASP A 29 -29.45 2.39 -17.32
C ASP A 29 -28.50 1.99 -16.20
N SER A 30 -28.87 2.20 -14.93
CA SER A 30 -28.00 1.84 -13.79
C SER A 30 -27.75 0.33 -13.73
N PHE A 31 -28.79 -0.48 -13.92
CA PHE A 31 -28.65 -1.94 -13.87
C PHE A 31 -27.82 -2.47 -15.04
N ILE A 32 -28.09 -2.01 -16.26
CA ILE A 32 -27.36 -2.44 -17.46
C ILE A 32 -25.89 -2.00 -17.37
N LEU A 33 -25.64 -0.76 -16.95
CA LEU A 33 -24.27 -0.26 -16.81
C LEU A 33 -23.50 -1.02 -15.74
N LEU A 34 -24.12 -1.30 -14.58
CA LEU A 34 -23.47 -2.03 -13.50
C LEU A 34 -23.14 -3.47 -13.92
N ASP A 35 -24.08 -4.16 -14.57
CA ASP A 35 -23.87 -5.51 -15.11
C ASP A 35 -22.67 -5.54 -16.05
N TYR A 36 -22.63 -4.62 -17.02
CA TYR A 36 -21.50 -4.48 -17.94
C TYR A 36 -20.18 -4.18 -17.21
N MET A 37 -20.18 -3.25 -16.25
CA MET A 37 -18.99 -2.90 -15.49
C MET A 37 -18.45 -4.09 -14.68
N LEU A 38 -19.34 -4.89 -14.08
CA LEU A 38 -18.97 -6.09 -13.33
C LEU A 38 -18.36 -7.15 -14.25
N GLU A 39 -18.99 -7.41 -15.40
CA GLU A 39 -18.44 -8.34 -16.41
C GLU A 39 -17.04 -7.91 -16.86
N LYS A 40 -16.84 -6.62 -17.16
CA LYS A 40 -15.53 -6.11 -17.58
C LYS A 40 -14.50 -6.11 -16.44
N ALA A 41 -14.92 -5.83 -15.22
CA ALA A 41 -14.02 -5.90 -14.06
C ALA A 41 -13.53 -7.34 -13.84
N ILE A 42 -14.42 -8.33 -13.91
CA ILE A 42 -14.07 -9.76 -13.82
C ILE A 42 -13.06 -10.10 -14.92
N PHE A 43 -13.37 -9.79 -16.18
CA PHE A 43 -12.48 -10.07 -17.30
C PHE A 43 -11.07 -9.46 -17.12
N VAL A 44 -10.99 -8.21 -16.66
CA VAL A 44 -9.70 -7.52 -16.44
C VAL A 44 -8.93 -8.17 -15.29
N VAL A 45 -9.59 -8.51 -14.19
CA VAL A 45 -8.93 -9.12 -13.01
C VAL A 45 -8.48 -10.55 -13.31
N GLU A 46 -9.30 -11.36 -13.98
CA GLU A 46 -8.96 -12.73 -14.41
C GLU A 46 -7.79 -12.75 -15.41
N GLY A 47 -7.76 -11.77 -16.32
CA GLY A 47 -6.70 -11.62 -17.32
C GLY A 47 -5.48 -10.81 -16.85
N LEU A 48 -5.43 -10.38 -15.59
CA LEU A 48 -4.40 -9.47 -15.10
C LEU A 48 -3.03 -10.16 -15.04
N ASN A 49 -2.10 -9.71 -15.90
CA ASN A 49 -0.74 -10.23 -15.89
C ASN A 49 0.10 -9.61 -14.75
N ILE A 50 0.43 -10.42 -13.75
CA ILE A 50 1.24 -10.01 -12.59
C ILE A 50 2.71 -10.32 -12.83
N ILE A 51 3.54 -9.27 -12.89
CA ILE A 51 4.99 -9.39 -13.10
C ILE A 51 5.73 -9.23 -11.76
N GLU A 52 5.88 -10.32 -11.02
CA GLU A 52 6.51 -10.33 -9.68
C GLU A 52 7.92 -9.73 -9.65
N SER A 53 8.72 -9.96 -10.69
CA SER A 53 10.09 -9.45 -10.76
C SER A 53 10.12 -7.93 -10.76
N ASN A 54 9.17 -7.29 -11.44
CA ASN A 54 9.01 -5.85 -11.44
C ASN A 54 8.56 -5.34 -10.06
N MET A 55 7.66 -6.05 -9.38
CA MET A 55 7.24 -5.71 -8.01
C MET A 55 8.42 -5.75 -7.04
N LYS A 56 9.20 -6.84 -7.06
CA LYS A 56 10.41 -7.01 -6.24
C LYS A 56 11.46 -5.93 -6.55
N ARG A 57 11.70 -5.63 -7.84
CA ARG A 57 12.59 -4.55 -8.27
C ARG A 57 12.14 -3.19 -7.75
N ASN A 58 10.85 -2.88 -7.83
CA ASN A 58 10.29 -1.61 -7.38
C ASN A 58 10.39 -1.44 -5.86
N LEU A 59 10.19 -2.52 -5.09
CA LEU A 59 10.38 -2.51 -3.63
C LEU A 59 11.84 -2.23 -3.24
N MET A 60 12.79 -2.78 -4.00
CA MET A 60 14.22 -2.61 -3.75
C MET A 60 14.79 -1.30 -4.32
N LYS A 61 13.93 -0.42 -4.86
CA LYS A 61 14.36 0.88 -5.39
C LYS A 61 15.15 1.65 -4.32
N TYR A 62 16.21 2.31 -4.75
CA TYR A 62 17.15 3.03 -3.88
C TYR A 62 17.80 2.14 -2.80
N GLY A 63 17.90 0.82 -3.02
CA GLY A 63 18.50 -0.11 -2.07
C GLY A 63 17.63 -0.47 -0.88
N GLY A 64 16.30 -0.35 -1.02
CA GLY A 64 15.36 -0.78 0.02
C GLY A 64 15.11 0.26 1.11
N ILE A 65 14.92 1.54 0.74
CA ILE A 65 14.55 2.61 1.70
C ILE A 65 13.30 2.24 2.52
N ILE A 66 12.43 1.37 2.02
CA ILE A 66 11.27 0.83 2.74
C ILE A 66 11.63 0.18 4.09
N PHE A 67 12.88 -0.30 4.26
CA PHE A 67 13.37 -0.91 5.49
C PHE A 67 13.88 0.12 6.52
N SER A 68 13.88 1.42 6.18
CA SER A 68 14.40 2.50 7.03
C SER A 68 13.82 2.50 8.45
N GLN A 69 12.50 2.28 8.59
CA GLN A 69 11.87 2.22 9.89
C GLN A 69 12.37 1.04 10.73
N ARG A 70 12.62 -0.13 10.11
CA ARG A 70 13.18 -1.28 10.84
C ARG A 70 14.57 -0.98 11.36
N VAL A 71 15.43 -0.40 10.53
CA VAL A 71 16.78 0.02 10.92
C VAL A 71 16.73 1.02 12.06
N LEU A 72 15.90 2.05 11.95
CA LEU A 72 15.71 3.07 12.98
C LEU A 72 15.29 2.45 14.31
N LEU A 73 14.28 1.58 14.31
CA LEU A 73 13.78 0.96 15.53
C LEU A 73 14.81 0.01 16.15
N GLU A 74 15.58 -0.71 15.33
CA GLU A 74 16.60 -1.61 15.85
C GLU A 74 17.77 -0.86 16.49
N LEU A 75 18.20 0.25 15.90
CA LEU A 75 19.21 1.14 16.50
C LEU A 75 18.74 1.67 17.87
N ILE A 76 17.47 2.07 17.97
CA ILE A 76 16.88 2.53 19.25
C ILE A 76 16.88 1.40 20.28
N LYS A 77 16.48 0.20 19.91
CA LYS A 77 16.51 -0.97 20.82
C LYS A 77 17.92 -1.29 21.31
N LYS A 78 18.94 -1.06 20.47
CA LYS A 78 20.36 -1.25 20.83
C LYS A 78 20.94 -0.10 21.66
N GLY A 79 20.13 0.90 22.02
CA GLY A 79 20.50 1.97 22.94
C GLY A 79 20.83 3.32 22.29
N MET A 80 20.64 3.47 20.98
CA MET A 80 20.79 4.77 20.32
C MET A 80 19.59 5.69 20.64
N SER A 81 19.83 6.99 20.80
CA SER A 81 18.72 7.94 20.93
C SER A 81 17.89 7.96 19.63
N ARG A 82 16.58 8.24 19.76
CA ARG A 82 15.68 8.30 18.61
C ARG A 82 16.09 9.38 17.60
N GLU A 83 16.55 10.52 18.09
CA GLU A 83 17.00 11.65 17.27
C GLU A 83 18.24 11.27 16.46
N ASP A 84 19.24 10.66 17.09
CA ASP A 84 20.45 10.20 16.41
C ASP A 84 20.14 9.12 15.36
N ALA A 85 19.32 8.13 15.74
CA ALA A 85 18.90 7.07 14.82
C ALA A 85 18.16 7.64 13.61
N TYR A 86 17.26 8.60 13.84
CA TYR A 86 16.53 9.27 12.78
C TYR A 86 17.48 10.02 11.83
N VAL A 87 18.40 10.84 12.35
CA VAL A 87 19.35 11.60 11.52
C VAL A 87 20.23 10.69 10.68
N LEU A 88 20.76 9.59 11.25
CA LEU A 88 21.61 8.65 10.52
C LEU A 88 20.86 7.93 9.40
N VAL A 89 19.68 7.38 9.72
CA VAL A 89 18.85 6.66 8.74
C VAL A 89 18.37 7.61 7.65
N GLN A 90 17.93 8.82 8.01
CA GLN A 90 17.49 9.83 7.05
C GLN A 90 18.61 10.23 6.10
N LYS A 91 19.82 10.47 6.61
CA LYS A 91 21.00 10.80 5.79
C LYS A 91 21.32 9.69 4.79
N ALA A 92 21.31 8.42 5.23
CA ALA A 92 21.56 7.29 4.34
C ALA A 92 20.47 7.13 3.27
N ALA A 93 19.20 7.36 3.63
CA ALA A 93 18.07 7.31 2.70
C ALA A 93 18.12 8.45 1.68
N LEU A 94 18.45 9.68 2.10
CA LEU A 94 18.56 10.83 1.22
C LEU A 94 19.67 10.67 0.19
N LYS A 95 20.83 10.13 0.60
CA LYS A 95 21.92 9.77 -0.33
C LYS A 95 21.44 8.79 -1.39
N ALA A 96 20.80 7.71 -0.98
CA ALA A 96 20.28 6.71 -1.90
C ALA A 96 19.22 7.29 -2.85
N TRP A 97 18.36 8.19 -2.35
CA TRP A 97 17.37 8.91 -3.16
C TRP A 97 18.02 9.80 -4.23
N ASN A 98 19.12 10.47 -3.88
CA ASN A 98 19.92 11.30 -4.80
C ASN A 98 20.85 10.47 -5.70
N ASN A 99 20.67 9.14 -5.77
CA ASN A 99 21.51 8.20 -6.51
C ASN A 99 22.98 8.16 -6.07
N GLU A 100 23.28 8.57 -4.83
CA GLU A 100 24.60 8.42 -4.21
C GLU A 100 24.68 7.06 -3.51
N GLY A 101 24.83 6.01 -4.32
CA GLY A 101 24.85 4.62 -3.84
C GLY A 101 23.45 4.09 -3.50
N ASN A 102 23.39 3.05 -2.68
CA ASN A 102 22.13 2.44 -2.25
C ASN A 102 21.97 2.47 -0.73
N PHE A 103 20.74 2.49 -0.24
CA PHE A 103 20.43 2.74 1.18
C PHE A 103 21.13 1.76 2.12
N LYS A 104 21.06 0.47 1.80
CA LYS A 104 21.71 -0.59 2.56
C LYS A 104 23.24 -0.43 2.62
N GLU A 105 23.88 -0.19 1.49
CA GLU A 105 25.32 0.05 1.42
C GLU A 105 25.74 1.30 2.18
N ASN A 106 24.93 2.36 2.11
CA ASN A 106 25.18 3.60 2.83
C ASN A 106 25.18 3.37 4.34
N LEU A 107 24.27 2.54 4.86
CA LEU A 107 24.27 2.13 6.26
C LEU A 107 25.45 1.21 6.60
N MET A 108 25.84 0.31 5.70
CA MET A 108 26.99 -0.60 5.86
C MET A 108 28.36 0.11 5.86
N LYS A 109 28.39 1.40 5.50
CA LYS A 109 29.57 2.27 5.53
C LYS A 109 29.53 3.27 6.70
N GLU A 110 28.44 3.35 7.44
CA GLU A 110 28.28 4.29 8.55
C GLU A 110 28.79 3.66 9.85
N GLU A 111 29.94 4.11 10.32
CA GLU A 111 30.60 3.57 11.52
C GLU A 111 29.70 3.66 12.76
N LYS A 112 28.93 4.75 12.89
CA LYS A 112 27.99 4.91 14.02
C LYS A 112 26.82 3.94 13.96
N VAL A 113 26.45 3.42 12.79
CA VAL A 113 25.47 2.32 12.68
C VAL A 113 26.15 1.00 13.06
N LEU A 114 27.38 0.76 12.57
CA LEU A 114 28.13 -0.47 12.83
C LEU A 114 28.60 -0.63 14.27
N SER A 115 28.67 0.45 15.06
CA SER A 115 28.95 0.36 16.49
C SER A 115 27.77 -0.20 17.31
N PHE A 116 26.55 -0.22 16.75
CA PHE A 116 25.35 -0.76 17.41
C PHE A 116 24.82 -2.06 16.75
N LEU A 117 25.04 -2.21 15.44
CA LEU A 117 24.58 -3.36 14.66
C LEU A 117 25.75 -3.98 13.91
N SER A 118 25.92 -5.30 14.05
CA SER A 118 26.81 -6.06 13.16
C SER A 118 26.30 -6.02 11.72
N ARG A 119 27.19 -6.29 10.76
CA ARG A 119 26.81 -6.40 9.34
C ARG A 119 25.75 -7.48 9.11
N VAL A 120 25.81 -8.59 9.86
CA VAL A 120 24.82 -9.67 9.76
C VAL A 120 23.46 -9.22 10.28
N GLU A 121 23.41 -8.59 11.45
CA GLU A 121 22.13 -8.05 11.97
C GLU A 121 21.54 -7.01 11.02
N LEU A 122 22.37 -6.12 10.47
CA LEU A 122 21.91 -5.12 9.51
C LEU A 122 21.37 -5.76 8.23
N GLU A 123 21.99 -6.83 7.72
CA GLU A 123 21.51 -7.60 6.57
C GLU A 123 20.10 -8.16 6.79
N GLU A 124 19.84 -8.75 7.96
CA GLU A 124 18.55 -9.35 8.32
C GLU A 124 17.39 -8.34 8.40
N LEU A 125 17.70 -7.06 8.65
CA LEU A 125 16.70 -6.00 8.66
C LEU A 125 16.12 -5.71 7.27
N PHE A 126 16.81 -6.14 6.20
CA PHE A 126 16.37 -6.02 4.81
C PHE A 126 15.57 -7.24 4.31
N ASP A 127 15.19 -8.16 5.19
CA ASP A 127 14.32 -9.27 4.82
C ASP A 127 12.84 -8.82 4.75
N LEU A 128 12.22 -9.03 3.58
CA LEU A 128 10.81 -8.77 3.33
C LEU A 128 9.89 -9.69 4.14
N LYS A 129 10.33 -10.91 4.49
CA LYS A 129 9.55 -11.88 5.27
C LYS A 129 9.06 -11.29 6.59
N TYR A 130 9.83 -10.37 7.18
CA TYR A 130 9.39 -9.64 8.37
C TYR A 130 8.04 -8.98 8.11
N HIS A 131 7.86 -8.23 7.02
CA HIS A 131 6.60 -7.54 6.73
C HIS A 131 5.47 -8.50 6.32
N LEU A 132 5.80 -9.66 5.76
CA LEU A 132 4.82 -10.66 5.30
C LEU A 132 4.38 -11.65 6.39
N ARG A 133 4.97 -11.60 7.59
CA ARG A 133 4.78 -12.59 8.69
C ARG A 133 3.34 -12.82 9.16
N TYR A 134 2.41 -11.94 8.80
CA TYR A 134 1.00 -12.04 9.18
C TYR A 134 0.06 -12.18 7.98
N VAL A 135 0.58 -12.32 6.75
CA VAL A 135 -0.24 -12.42 5.53
C VAL A 135 -1.15 -13.64 5.62
N ASP A 136 -0.60 -14.82 5.90
CA ASP A 136 -1.38 -16.07 6.01
C ASP A 136 -2.50 -15.92 7.04
N LYS A 137 -2.19 -15.42 8.24
CA LYS A 137 -3.19 -15.15 9.29
C LYS A 137 -4.30 -14.19 8.86
N ILE A 138 -4.02 -13.24 7.97
CA ILE A 138 -5.02 -12.30 7.46
C ILE A 138 -5.89 -13.00 6.39
N ILE A 139 -5.27 -13.77 5.50
CA ILE A 139 -5.98 -14.53 4.46
C ILE A 139 -6.87 -15.60 5.09
N ASP A 140 -6.38 -16.33 6.09
CA ASP A 140 -7.13 -17.36 6.81
C ASP A 140 -8.46 -16.80 7.36
N ARG A 141 -8.48 -15.53 7.81
CA ARG A 141 -9.72 -14.89 8.32
C ARG A 141 -10.80 -14.68 7.26
N LEU A 142 -10.42 -14.60 5.99
CA LEU A 142 -11.33 -14.46 4.88
C LEU A 142 -11.92 -15.82 4.45
N GLU A 143 -11.23 -16.93 4.71
CA GLU A 143 -11.70 -18.28 4.36
C GLU A 143 -12.79 -18.83 5.31
N TYR A 144 -12.95 -18.22 6.49
CA TYR A 144 -14.02 -18.57 7.44
C TYR A 144 -15.32 -17.75 7.26
N ILE A 145 -15.41 -16.92 6.21
CA ILE A 145 -16.60 -16.15 5.82
C ILE A 145 -17.22 -16.80 4.59
#